data_AF-A0AAW5A5J9-F1
#
_entry.id   AF-A0AAW5A5J9-F1
#
_cell.length_a   1.000
_cell.length_b   1.000
_cell.length_c   1.000
_cell.angle_alpha   90.00
_cell.angle_beta   90.00
_cell.angle_gamma   90.00
#
_symmetry.space_group_name_H-M   'P 1'
#
loop_
_entity.id
_entity.type
_entity.pdbx_description
1 polymer ?
#
loop_
_entity_poly.entity_id
_entity_poly.type
_entity_poly.pdbx_seq_one_letter_code
_entity_poly.pdbx_strand_id
1 'polypeptide(L)' 'MSRQHQIAVDLIDRWFTSMSVEGSTPVLQGETTMIVETAYALSAITDDEHRHYKARLHRLFERQHQQTMQALEYRQ' A
#
# COMPACT_ATOMS: atom_id res chain seq x y z
N MET A 1 -12.00 -19.73 2.31
CA MET A 1 -10.89 -18.85 2.73
C MET A 1 -10.23 -19.42 3.98
N SER A 2 -8.90 -19.40 4.07
CA SER A 2 -8.16 -19.86 5.25
C SER A 2 -8.03 -18.76 6.31
N ARG A 3 -7.75 -19.12 7.57
CA ARG A 3 -7.50 -18.14 8.63
C ARG A 3 -6.29 -17.25 8.32
N GLN A 4 -5.22 -17.82 7.75
CA GLN A 4 -4.02 -17.09 7.36
C GLN A 4 -4.33 -16.05 6.28
N HIS A 5 -5.18 -16.40 5.32
CA HIS A 5 -5.63 -15.49 4.28
C HIS A 5 -6.37 -14.28 4.85
N GLN A 6 -7.34 -14.52 5.75
CA GLN A 6 -8.08 -13.42 6.38
C GLN A 6 -7.15 -12.48 7.15
N ILE A 7 -6.22 -13.03 7.94
CA ILE A 7 -5.23 -12.24 8.69
C ILE A 7 -4.40 -11.38 7.76
N ALA A 8 -3.96 -11.92 6.61
CA ALA A 8 -3.17 -11.17 5.65
C ALA A 8 -3.97 -10.02 5.03
N VAL A 9 -5.21 -10.26 4.61
CA VAL A 9 -6.10 -9.23 4.06
C VAL A 9 -6.36 -8.11 5.08
N ASP A 10 -6.74 -8.48 6.31
CA ASP A 10 -7.01 -7.52 7.38
C ASP A 10 -5.79 -6.66 7.71
N LEU A 11 -4.60 -7.27 7.72
CA LEU A 11 -3.34 -6.57 7.97
C LEU A 11 -3.00 -5.60 6.83
N ILE A 12 -3.10 -6.04 5.59
CA ILE A 12 -2.84 -5.20 4.41
C ILE A 12 -3.79 -4.00 4.41
N ASP A 13 -5.09 -4.22 4.61
CA ASP A 13 -6.09 -3.16 4.59
C ASP A 13 -5.93 -2.16 5.74
N ARG A 14 -5.48 -2.61 6.90
CA ARG A 14 -5.12 -1.72 8.02
C ARG A 14 -3.99 -0.77 7.63
N TRP A 15 -2.95 -1.25 6.94
CA TRP A 15 -1.83 -0.39 6.51
C TRP A 15 -2.23 0.62 5.44
N PHE A 16 -3.07 0.20 4.48
CA PHE A 16 -3.67 1.14 3.52
C PHE A 16 -4.53 2.21 4.21
N THR A 17 -5.23 1.83 5.28
CA THR A 17 -6.03 2.76 6.09
C THR A 17 -5.12 3.75 6.82
N SER A 18 -4.05 3.29 7.48
CA SER A 18 -3.07 4.17 8.12
C SER A 18 -2.44 5.16 7.14
N MET A 19 -2.05 4.73 5.94
CA MET A 19 -1.56 5.68 4.91
C MET A 19 -2.59 6.74 4.49
N SER A 20 -3.88 6.42 4.58
CA SER A 20 -4.96 7.35 4.23
C SER A 20 -5.26 8.35 5.36
N VAL A 21 -5.08 7.95 6.62
CA VAL A 21 -5.36 8.76 7.81
C VAL A 21 -4.16 9.59 8.26
N GLU A 22 -2.99 8.95 8.36
CA GLU A 22 -1.76 9.52 8.91
C GLU A 22 -0.92 10.24 7.84
N GLY A 23 -1.31 10.09 6.57
CA GLY A 23 -0.54 10.52 5.42
C GLY A 23 0.45 9.44 4.98
N SER A 24 0.74 9.41 3.67
CA SER A 24 1.58 8.37 3.09
C SER A 24 3.07 8.67 3.28
N THR A 25 3.59 8.51 4.49
CA THR A 25 5.02 8.71 4.73
C THR A 25 5.86 7.65 4.00
N PRO A 26 7.13 7.94 3.62
CA PRO A 26 8.00 6.94 2.99
C PRO A 26 8.14 5.64 3.82
N VAL A 27 8.09 5.77 5.15
CA VAL A 27 8.11 4.62 6.07
C VAL A 27 6.85 3.76 5.90
N LEU A 28 5.65 4.35 6.00
CA LEU A 28 4.39 3.61 5.84
C LEU A 28 4.25 2.99 4.44
N GLN A 29 4.81 3.64 3.42
CA GLN A 29 4.87 3.08 2.06
C GLN A 29 5.75 1.83 1.98
N GLY A 30 6.94 1.90 2.57
CA GLY A 30 7.86 0.77 2.66
C GLY A 30 7.25 -0.40 3.41
N GLU A 31 6.64 -0.13 4.57
CA GLU A 31 5.96 -1.15 5.37
C GLU A 31 4.77 -1.79 4.63
N THR A 32 3.93 -0.98 4.00
CA THR A 32 2.77 -1.51 3.25
C THR A 32 3.23 -2.36 2.08
N THR A 33 4.26 -1.92 1.36
CA THR A 33 4.86 -2.71 0.27
C THR A 33 5.40 -4.03 0.80
N MET A 34 6.18 -3.99 1.88
CA MET A 34 6.74 -5.19 2.50
C MET A 34 5.65 -6.18 2.93
N ILE A 35 4.57 -5.72 3.56
CA ILE A 35 3.48 -6.58 4.01
C ILE A 35 2.78 -7.26 2.83
N VAL A 36 2.50 -6.52 1.74
CA VAL A 36 1.89 -7.09 0.52
C VAL A 36 2.79 -8.16 -0.11
N GLU A 37 4.09 -7.87 -0.27
CA GLU A 37 5.04 -8.83 -0.85
C GLU A 37 5.24 -10.06 0.06
N THR A 38 5.26 -9.86 1.38
CA THR A 38 5.40 -10.95 2.35
C THR A 38 4.17 -11.86 2.35
N ALA A 39 2.96 -11.29 2.33
CA ALA A 39 1.73 -12.06 2.25
C ALA A 39 1.68 -12.91 0.97
N TYR A 40 2.14 -12.35 -0.16
CA TYR A 40 2.22 -13.07 -1.42
C TYR A 40 3.26 -14.20 -1.37
N ALA A 41 4.48 -13.92 -0.90
CA ALA A 41 5.55 -14.91 -0.79
C ALA A 41 5.17 -16.10 0.10
N LEU A 42 4.35 -15.86 1.13
CA LEU A 42 3.83 -16.90 2.02
C LEU A 42 2.57 -17.61 1.50
N SER A 43 2.16 -17.32 0.25
CA SER A 43 0.91 -17.81 -0.36
C SER A 43 -0.34 -17.53 0.49
N ALA A 44 -0.29 -16.47 1.30
CA ALA A 44 -1.43 -16.05 2.12
C ALA A 44 -2.47 -15.29 1.30
N ILE A 45 -2.06 -14.67 0.19
CA ILE A 45 -2.95 -14.03 -0.80
C ILE A 45 -2.70 -14.63 -2.18
N THR A 46 -3.71 -14.54 -3.04
CA THR A 46 -3.67 -15.02 -4.42
C THR A 46 -2.91 -14.06 -5.34
N ASP A 47 -2.57 -14.54 -6.54
CA ASP A 47 -1.98 -13.70 -7.60
C ASP A 47 -2.87 -12.49 -7.96
N ASP A 48 -4.19 -12.68 -7.97
CA ASP A 48 -5.16 -11.61 -8.27
C ASP A 48 -5.16 -10.52 -7.20
N GLU A 49 -5.11 -10.91 -5.94
CA GLU A 49 -5.05 -9.99 -4.81
C GLU A 49 -3.71 -9.26 -4.74
N HIS A 50 -2.61 -9.97 -5.01
CA HIS A 50 -1.30 -9.33 -5.11
C HIS A 50 -1.29 -8.27 -6.22
N ARG A 51 -1.79 -8.60 -7.42
CA ARG A 51 -1.97 -7.61 -8.50
C ARG A 51 -2.85 -6.43 -8.08
N HIS A 52 -3.95 -6.70 -7.40
CA HIS A 52 -4.86 -5.67 -6.90
C HIS A 52 -4.14 -4.71 -5.93
N TYR A 53 -3.44 -5.24 -4.92
CA TYR A 53 -2.74 -4.43 -3.93
C TYR A 53 -1.56 -3.66 -4.54
N LYS A 54 -0.83 -4.26 -5.49
CA LYS A 54 0.23 -3.55 -6.24
C LYS A 54 -0.32 -2.37 -7.04
N ALA A 55 -1.44 -2.56 -7.74
CA ALA A 55 -2.11 -1.47 -8.45
C ALA A 55 -2.59 -0.37 -7.49
N ARG A 56 -3.07 -0.76 -6.30
CA ARG A 56 -3.47 0.19 -5.25
C ARG A 56 -2.28 1.00 -4.71
N LEU A 57 -1.13 0.37 -4.46
CA LEU A 57 0.11 1.05 -4.08
C LEU A 57 0.57 2.03 -5.16
N HIS A 58 0.57 1.60 -6.42
CA HIS A 58 1.00 2.44 -7.54
C HIS A 58 0.19 3.74 -7.63
N ARG A 59 -1.15 3.64 -7.61
CA ARG A 59 -2.05 4.82 -7.59
C ARG A 59 -1.84 5.74 -6.40
N LEU A 60 -1.34 5.21 -5.29
CA LEU A 60 -1.07 5.99 -4.09
C LEU A 60 0.24 6.77 -4.24
N PHE A 61 1.28 6.14 -4.80
CA PHE A 61 2.55 6.79 -5.11
C PHE A 61 2.41 7.86 -6.20
N GLU A 62 1.64 7.58 -7.26
CA GLU A 62 1.36 8.57 -8.32
C GLU A 62 0.70 9.83 -7.75
N ARG A 63 -0.34 9.68 -6.91
CA ARG A 63 -0.99 10.82 -6.26
C ARG A 63 -0.03 11.62 -5.39
N GLN A 64 0.84 10.96 -4.64
CA GLN A 64 1.80 11.66 -3.80
C GLN A 64 2.88 12.38 -4.62
N HIS A 65 3.35 11.76 -5.71
CA HIS A 65 4.28 12.40 -6.62
C HIS A 65 3.67 13.69 -7.19
N GLN A 66 2.41 13.63 -7.65
CA GLN A 66 1.67 14.81 -8.13
C GLN A 66 1.54 15.90 -7.05
N GLN A 67 1.18 15.53 -5.82
CA GLN A 67 1.09 16.48 -4.70
C GLN A 67 2.43 17.14 -4.38
N THR A 68 3.52 16.38 -4.46
CA THR A 68 4.88 16.89 -4.23
C THR A 68 5.28 17.87 -5.32
N MET A 69 5.03 17.53 -6.59
CA MET A 69 5.33 18.41 -7.73
C MET A 69 4.53 19.72 -7.64
N GLN A 70 3.23 19.65 -7.35
CA GLN A 70 2.40 20.85 -7.14
C GLN A 70 2.94 21.72 -6.01
N ALA A 71 3.30 21.12 -4.86
CA ALA A 71 3.84 21.87 -3.73
C ALA A 71 5.20 22.55 -4.04
N LEU A 72 5.98 22.00 -4.98
CA LEU A 72 7.22 22.62 -5.46
C LEU A 72 6.94 23.77 -6.43
N GLU A 73 5.95 23.63 -7.31
CA GLU A 73 5.50 24.69 -8.22
C GLU A 73 4.99 25.93 -7.47
N TYR A 74 4.20 25.74 -6.40
CA TYR A 74 3.69 26.86 -5.59
C TYR A 74 4.75 27.59 -4.74
N ARG A 75 5.98 27.06 -4.65
CA ARG A 75 7.09 27.69 -3.91
C ARG A 75 8.00 28.54 -4.79
N GLN A 76 7.80 28.52 -6.11
CA GLN A 76 8.53 29.36 -7.09
C GLN A 76 7.76 30.65 -7.38
#